data_AF-A0A0M4P2F6-F1
#
_entry.id   AF-A0A0M4P2F6-F1
#
_cell.length_a   1.000
_cell.length_b   1.000
_cell.length_c   1.000
_cell.angle_alpha   90.00
_cell.angle_beta   90.00
_cell.angle_gamma   90.00
#
_symmetry.space_group_name_H-M   'P 1'
#
loop_
_entity.id
_entity.type
_entity.pdbx_description
1 polymer ?
#
loop_
_entity_poly.entity_id
_entity_poly.type
_entity_poly.pdbx_seq_one_letter_code
_entity_poly.pdbx_strand_id
1 'polypeptide(L)' 'MAEYITHVTREGERWDQLAVTYYGNPYRYEPITRANPQVPLTAALPAGLTLRIPVLDDQVLITEDMPPWMR' A
#
# COMPACT_ATOMS: atom_id res chain seq x y z
N MET A 1 -11.19 0.35 16.08
CA MET A 1 -11.47 -0.16 14.72
C MET A 1 -10.17 -0.01 13.96
N ALA A 2 -9.66 -1.05 13.30
CA ALA A 2 -8.45 -0.91 12.51
C ALA A 2 -8.75 -0.05 11.28
N GLU A 3 -8.00 1.02 11.09
CA GLU A 3 -8.17 1.92 9.95
C GLU A 3 -7.33 1.40 8.78
N TYR A 4 -7.86 1.49 7.57
CA TYR A 4 -7.20 0.99 6.36
C TYR A 4 -7.29 2.04 5.26
N ILE A 5 -6.17 2.30 4.59
CA ILE A 5 -6.13 3.14 3.40
C ILE A 5 -6.35 2.25 2.18
N THR A 6 -7.19 2.70 1.26
CA THR A 6 -7.39 2.02 -0.01
C THR A 6 -6.40 2.59 -1.02
N HIS A 7 -5.46 1.76 -1.48
CA HIS A 7 -4.47 2.13 -2.49
C HIS A 7 -4.71 1.34 -3.77
N VAL A 8 -4.57 1.99 -4.93
CA VAL A 8 -4.62 1.30 -6.23
C VAL A 8 -3.21 1.17 -6.76
N THR A 9 -2.73 -0.07 -6.90
CA THR A 9 -1.36 -0.34 -7.38
C THR A 9 -1.19 0.10 -8.83
N ARG A 10 0.03 0.48 -9.17
CA ARG A 10 0.45 0.74 -10.55
C ARG A 10 1.21 -0.44 -11.13
N GLU A 11 1.41 -0.43 -12.44
CA GLU A 11 2.12 -1.51 -13.14
C GLU A 11 3.58 -1.53 -12.67
N GLY A 12 4.03 -2.66 -12.13
CA GLY A 12 5.40 -2.79 -11.64
C GLY A 12 5.60 -2.35 -10.19
N GLU A 13 4.54 -1.94 -9.48
CA GLU A 13 4.60 -1.53 -8.08
C GLU A 13 5.03 -2.70 -7.18
N ARG A 14 5.83 -2.44 -6.15
CA ARG A 14 6.33 -3.48 -5.23
C ARG A 14 5.82 -3.27 -3.81
N TRP A 15 5.70 -4.37 -3.07
CA TRP A 15 5.34 -4.35 -1.65
C TRP A 15 6.29 -3.52 -0.79
N ASP A 16 7.58 -3.59 -1.09
CA ASP A 16 8.64 -2.79 -0.46
C ASP A 16 8.40 -1.28 -0.65
N GLN A 17 8.08 -0.86 -1.88
CA GLN A 17 7.78 0.54 -2.20
C GLN A 17 6.53 1.02 -1.46
N LEU A 18 5.47 0.21 -1.41
CA LEU A 18 4.28 0.53 -0.61
C LEU A 18 4.63 0.70 0.87
N ALA A 19 5.44 -0.20 1.43
CA ALA A 19 5.85 -0.10 2.82
C ALA A 19 6.70 1.15 3.10
N VAL A 20 7.57 1.55 2.17
CA VAL A 20 8.30 2.82 2.26
C VAL A 20 7.34 4.01 2.17
N THR A 21 6.42 4.01 1.20
CA THR A 21 5.48 5.13 0.98
C THR A 21 4.52 5.33 2.15
N TYR A 22 4.02 4.25 2.73
CA TYR A 22 2.98 4.30 3.77
C TYR A 22 3.52 4.21 5.20
N TYR A 23 4.69 3.60 5.39
CA TYR A 23 5.27 3.39 6.73
C TYR A 23 6.68 3.95 6.88
N GLY A 24 7.25 4.56 5.82
CA GLY A 24 8.63 5.01 5.80
C GLY A 24 9.67 3.90 5.89
N ASN A 25 9.25 2.62 5.86
CA ASN A 25 10.13 1.48 6.13
C ASN A 25 9.90 0.33 5.14
N PRO A 26 10.92 -0.03 4.33
CA PRO A 26 10.80 -1.09 3.34
C PRO A 26 10.51 -2.47 3.95
N TYR A 27 10.85 -2.71 5.21
CA TYR A 27 10.61 -4.00 5.88
C TYR A 27 9.19 -4.12 6.46
N ARG A 28 8.39 -3.04 6.45
CA ARG A 28 7.02 -3.04 7.00
C ARG A 28 5.95 -3.47 5.97
N TYR A 29 6.27 -4.28 4.97
CA TYR A 29 5.26 -4.78 4.01
C TYR A 29 4.41 -5.93 4.57
N GLU A 30 4.89 -6.66 5.58
CA GLU A 30 4.18 -7.78 6.21
C GLU A 30 2.74 -7.45 6.65
N PRO A 31 2.46 -6.34 7.36
CA PRO A 31 1.08 -5.99 7.70
C PRO A 31 0.20 -5.74 6.45
N ILE A 32 0.77 -5.22 5.36
CA ILE A 32 0.02 -5.00 4.10
C ILE A 32 -0.34 -6.34 3.46
N THR A 33 0.60 -7.27 3.36
CA THR A 33 0.36 -8.58 2.75
C THR A 33 -0.61 -9.41 3.59
N ARG A 34 -0.52 -9.34 4.92
CA ARG A 34 -1.47 -9.99 5.84
C ARG A 34 -2.88 -9.39 5.77
N ALA A 35 -2.99 -8.09 5.51
CA ALA A 35 -4.29 -7.44 5.28
C ALA A 35 -4.87 -7.77 3.89
N ASN A 36 -4.03 -8.18 2.92
CA ASN A 36 -4.42 -8.49 1.55
C ASN A 36 -4.03 -9.92 1.14
N PRO A 37 -4.53 -10.97 1.83
CA PRO A 37 -4.19 -12.35 1.50
C PRO A 37 -4.71 -12.80 0.12
N GLN A 38 -5.65 -12.03 -0.44
CA GLN A 38 -6.19 -12.22 -1.79
C GLN A 38 -5.20 -11.82 -2.90
N VAL A 39 -4.20 -10.99 -2.58
CA VAL A 39 -3.22 -10.52 -3.56
C VAL A 39 -1.98 -11.39 -3.47
N PRO A 40 -1.52 -11.98 -4.59
CA PRO A 40 -0.34 -12.82 -4.58
C PRO A 40 0.91 -11.99 -4.25
N LEU A 41 1.81 -12.57 -3.45
CA LEU A 41 3.10 -11.98 -3.11
C LEU A 41 4.08 -12.12 -4.29
N THR A 42 3.81 -11.41 -5.38
CA THR A 42 4.66 -11.37 -6.57
C THR A 42 5.74 -10.30 -6.44
N ALA A 43 6.83 -10.46 -7.22
CA ALA A 43 7.92 -9.49 -7.26
C ALA A 43 7.46 -8.10 -7.77
N ALA A 44 6.43 -8.08 -8.62
CA ALA A 44 5.77 -6.90 -9.14
C ALA A 44 4.25 -7.09 -9.09
N LEU A 45 3.53 -6.08 -8.63
CA LEU A 45 2.08 -6.05 -8.58
C LEU A 45 1.55 -5.55 -9.94
N PRO A 46 0.47 -6.16 -10.46
CA PRO A 46 -0.21 -5.62 -11.63
C PRO A 46 -0.88 -4.28 -11.29
N ALA A 47 -1.03 -3.40 -12.28
CA ALA A 47 -1.80 -2.17 -12.12
C ALA A 47 -3.27 -2.47 -11.84
N GLY A 48 -3.93 -1.58 -11.09
CA GLY A 48 -5.37 -1.62 -10.87
C GLY A 48 -5.82 -2.54 -9.74
N LEU A 49 -4.90 -3.09 -8.94
CA LEU A 49 -5.30 -3.83 -7.74
C LEU A 49 -5.60 -2.87 -6.60
N THR A 50 -6.72 -3.09 -5.94
CA THR A 50 -7.10 -2.36 -4.74
C THR A 50 -6.52 -3.04 -3.50
N LEU A 51 -5.49 -2.43 -2.92
CA LEU A 51 -4.86 -2.86 -1.68
C LEU A 51 -5.41 -2.11 -0.48
N ARG A 52 -5.61 -2.85 0.61
CA ARG A 52 -5.95 -2.32 1.93
C ARG A 52 -4.71 -2.19 2.79
N ILE A 53 -4.24 -0.98 2.99
CA ILE A 53 -3.02 -0.72 3.75
C ILE A 53 -3.42 -0.39 5.19
N PRO A 54 -3.16 -1.28 6.17
CA PRO A 54 -3.51 -1.02 7.55
C PRO A 54 -2.73 0.18 8.07
N VAL A 55 -3.44 1.13 8.67
CA VAL A 55 -2.84 2.32 9.28
C VAL A 55 -2.22 1.91 10.61
N LEU A 56 -0.91 2.07 10.72
CA LEU A 56 -0.18 1.88 11.97
C LEU A 56 -0.16 3.22 12.72
N ASP A 57 -0.29 3.21 14.04
CA ASP A 57 -0.31 4.41 14.90
C ASP A 57 0.96 5.27 14.77
N ASP A 58 2.03 4.67 14.23
CA ASP A 58 3.31 5.27 13.85
C ASP A 58 3.20 5.91 12.44
N GLN A 59 2.49 7.03 12.34
CA GLN A 59 2.09 7.68 11.08
C GLN A 59 3.27 8.27 10.27
N VAL A 60 3.41 7.90 8.99
CA VAL A 60 3.82 8.82 7.90
C VAL A 60 2.99 8.52 6.65
N LEU A 61 1.86 9.21 6.52
CA LEU A 61 1.01 9.25 5.32
C LEU A 61 1.66 10.14 4.26
N ILE A 62 2.47 9.57 3.37
CA ILE A 62 2.86 10.24 2.13
C ILE A 62 1.64 10.18 1.18
N THR A 63 0.77 11.19 1.30
CA THR A 63 -0.37 11.41 0.39
C THR A 63 -0.01 12.53 -0.59
N GLU A 64 1.17 12.45 -1.20
CA GLU A 64 1.58 13.35 -2.27
C GLU A 64 1.45 12.58 -3.58
N ASP A 65 0.64 13.11 -4.50
CA ASP A 65 0.37 12.57 -5.84
C ASP A 65 -0.77 11.54 -5.95
N MET A 66 -1.93 11.87 -5.37
CA MET A 66 -3.17 11.26 -5.86
C MET A 66 -3.63 12.00 -7.13
N PRO A 67 -3.82 11.31 -8.26
CA PRO A 67 -4.14 11.96 -9.52
C PRO A 67 -5.53 12.63 -9.49
N PRO A 68 -5.73 13.69 -10.29
CA PRO A 68 -6.75 14.73 -10.08
C PRO A 68 -8.22 14.28 -10.21
N TRP A 69 -8.48 13.04 -10.63
CA TRP A 69 -9.82 12.46 -10.77
C TRP A 69 -10.41 11.93 -9.47
N MET A 70 -9.68 12.06 -8.35
CA MET A 70 -10.16 11.82 -7.00
C MET A 70 -10.31 13.13 -6.20
N ARG A 71 -10.66 14.24 -6.88
CA ARG A 71 -11.23 15.45 -6.26
C ARG A 71 -12.74 15.44 -6.36
#